data_AF-A0A7S2NAX3-F1
#
_entry.id   AF-A0A7S2NAX3-F1
#
_cell.length_a   1.000
_cell.length_b   1.000
_cell.length_c   1.000
_cell.angle_alpha   90.00
_cell.angle_beta   90.00
_cell.angle_gamma   90.00
#
_symmetry.space_group_name_H-M   'P 1'
#
loop_
_entity.id
_entity.type
_entity.pdbx_description
1 polymer ?
#
loop_
_entity_poly.entity_id
_entity_poly.type
_entity_poly.pdbx_seq_one_letter_code
_entity_poly.pdbx_strand_id
1 'polypeptide(L)'
;VKDEAMVEDVNNILNAGEVPNLFPGDEVSQICETLAGKAREIGWTDTSTAGLLRLFVQNCRFNLHMALCMSPIGDAFRTRLRKFPSLVNCCTIDWFTAWPKDALLTVAGSFFQDIKMEDQVRTSVQEMCCYFQESVAELSNRYFNELRRHNYVTPTSYLELLASFRGLLDIKRGEVAAAKSR
;
A
#
# COMPACT_ATOMS: atom_id res chain seq x y z
N VAL A 1 3.54 -11.89 -2.14
CA VAL A 1 4.89 -12.49 -2.09
C VAL A 1 4.81 -13.87 -2.69
N LYS A 2 5.45 -14.09 -3.84
CA LYS A 2 5.46 -15.39 -4.54
C LYS A 2 6.58 -16.32 -4.06
N ASP A 3 7.63 -15.74 -3.46
CA ASP A 3 8.81 -16.46 -2.97
C ASP A 3 9.01 -16.21 -1.47
N GLU A 4 9.08 -17.27 -0.67
CA GLU A 4 9.33 -17.14 0.78
C GLU A 4 10.73 -16.60 1.08
N ALA A 5 11.72 -16.85 0.21
CA ALA A 5 13.09 -16.37 0.37
C ALA A 5 13.16 -14.83 0.50
N MET A 6 12.29 -14.13 -0.25
CA MET A 6 12.22 -12.67 -0.18
C MET A 6 11.83 -12.15 1.23
N VAL A 7 11.01 -12.90 1.98
CA VAL A 7 10.61 -12.49 3.34
C VAL A 7 11.76 -12.75 4.33
N GLU A 8 12.54 -13.80 4.08
CA GLU A 8 13.75 -14.10 4.85
C GLU A 8 14.80 -13.00 4.67
N ASP A 9 15.04 -12.56 3.43
CA ASP A 9 15.95 -11.45 3.13
C ASP A 9 15.51 -10.16 3.81
N VAL A 10 14.22 -9.82 3.70
CA VAL A 10 13.65 -8.66 4.41
C VAL A 10 13.83 -8.80 5.93
N ASN A 11 13.63 -10.00 6.48
CA ASN A 11 13.84 -10.25 7.90
C ASN A 11 15.31 -10.02 8.30
N ASN A 12 16.28 -10.43 7.48
CA ASN A 12 17.70 -10.20 7.71
C ASN A 12 18.04 -8.70 7.66
N ILE A 13 17.52 -7.97 6.67
CA ILE A 13 17.69 -6.51 6.57
C ILE A 13 17.10 -5.80 7.80
N LEU A 14 15.90 -6.18 8.25
CA LEU A 14 15.26 -5.57 9.42
C LEU A 14 16.03 -5.81 10.73
N ASN A 15 16.63 -6.99 10.91
CA ASN A 15 17.39 -7.32 12.12
C ASN A 15 18.83 -6.77 12.07
N ALA A 16 19.58 -7.18 11.05
CA ALA A 16 21.03 -6.96 10.94
C ALA A 16 21.37 -5.72 10.09
N GLY A 17 20.49 -5.31 9.17
CA GLY A 17 20.78 -4.27 8.18
C GLY A 17 21.47 -4.80 6.93
N GLU A 18 21.64 -6.11 6.82
CA GLU A 18 22.29 -6.78 5.70
C GLU A 18 21.71 -8.19 5.48
N VAL A 19 21.94 -8.73 4.28
CA VAL A 19 21.65 -10.13 3.94
C VAL A 19 22.98 -10.88 3.82
N PRO A 20 23.17 -12.02 4.53
CA PRO A 20 24.39 -12.79 4.45
C PRO A 20 24.67 -13.27 3.02
N ASN A 21 25.94 -13.19 2.59
CA ASN A 21 26.40 -13.61 1.26
C ASN A 21 25.64 -12.98 0.09
N LEU A 22 25.11 -11.77 0.27
CA LEU A 22 24.39 -11.04 -0.78
C LEU A 22 25.32 -10.64 -1.94
N PHE A 23 26.53 -10.19 -1.59
CA PHE A 23 27.50 -9.66 -2.55
C PHE A 23 28.62 -10.67 -2.81
N PRO A 24 28.97 -10.94 -4.09
CA PRO A 24 30.18 -11.67 -4.42
C PRO A 24 31.44 -10.85 -4.09
N GLY A 25 32.60 -11.50 -4.06
CA GLY A 25 33.85 -10.89 -3.55
C GLY A 25 34.37 -9.69 -4.37
N ASP A 26 34.10 -9.66 -5.67
CA ASP A 26 34.39 -8.54 -6.56
C ASP A 26 33.52 -7.31 -6.23
N GLU A 27 32.23 -7.48 -5.99
CA GLU A 27 31.34 -6.40 -5.56
C GLU A 27 31.69 -5.87 -4.18
N VAL A 28 32.07 -6.75 -3.24
CA VAL A 28 32.57 -6.35 -1.91
C VAL A 28 33.81 -5.46 -2.04
N SER A 29 34.73 -5.82 -2.93
CA SER A 29 35.95 -5.03 -3.18
C SER A 29 35.61 -3.65 -3.72
N GLN A 30 34.67 -3.57 -4.66
CA GLN A 30 34.20 -2.31 -5.23
C GLN A 30 33.50 -1.40 -4.19
N ILE A 31 32.69 -1.98 -3.30
CA ILE A 31 32.05 -1.24 -2.19
C ILE A 31 33.12 -0.65 -1.26
N CYS A 32 34.13 -1.44 -0.90
CA CYS A 32 35.21 -0.99 -0.03
C CYS A 32 36.03 0.15 -0.66
N GLU A 33 36.38 0.04 -1.95
CA GLU A 33 37.08 1.10 -2.67
C GLU A 33 36.28 2.42 -2.69
N THR A 34 34.97 2.32 -2.93
CA THR A 34 34.07 3.48 -2.96
C THR A 34 33.95 4.14 -1.59
N LEU A 35 33.93 3.35 -0.51
CA LEU A 35 33.78 3.85 0.85
C LEU A 35 35.10 4.30 1.49
N ALA A 36 36.25 3.84 1.02
CA ALA A 36 37.55 4.16 1.61
C ALA A 36 37.81 5.68 1.68
N GLY A 37 37.41 6.42 0.64
CA GLY A 37 37.49 7.88 0.61
C GLY A 37 36.61 8.53 1.69
N LYS A 38 35.31 8.17 1.71
CA LYS A 38 34.34 8.68 2.68
C LYS A 38 34.70 8.32 4.11
N ALA A 39 35.19 7.10 4.35
CA ALA A 39 35.66 6.62 5.64
C ALA A 39 36.77 7.52 6.20
N ARG A 40 37.71 7.95 5.35
CA ARG A 40 38.79 8.87 5.74
C ARG A 40 38.27 10.26 6.09
N GLU A 41 37.32 10.78 5.32
CA GLU A 41 36.72 12.11 5.57
C GLU A 41 35.97 12.18 6.90
N ILE A 42 35.27 11.11 7.27
CA ILE A 42 34.52 11.04 8.54
C ILE A 42 35.38 10.57 9.73
N GLY A 43 36.69 10.37 9.54
CA GLY A 43 37.62 9.93 10.58
C GLY A 43 37.40 8.49 11.05
N TRP A 44 36.85 7.62 10.21
CA TRP A 44 36.64 6.21 10.52
C TRP A 44 38.00 5.49 10.66
N THR A 45 38.20 4.79 11.78
CA THR A 45 39.50 4.23 12.15
C THR A 45 39.76 2.84 11.61
N ASP A 46 38.71 2.04 11.39
CA ASP A 46 38.82 0.67 10.90
C ASP A 46 38.74 0.62 9.37
N THR A 47 39.90 0.65 8.73
CA THR A 47 40.05 0.61 7.27
C THR A 47 40.14 -0.81 6.70
N SER A 48 39.96 -1.84 7.55
CA SER A 48 39.86 -3.22 7.08
C SER A 48 38.61 -3.41 6.21
N THR A 49 38.59 -4.43 5.36
CA THR A 49 37.39 -4.81 4.58
C THR A 49 36.17 -4.99 5.49
N ALA A 50 36.34 -5.63 6.65
CA ALA A 50 35.27 -5.80 7.63
C ALA A 50 34.80 -4.46 8.22
N GLY A 51 35.73 -3.55 8.53
CA GLY A 51 35.43 -2.20 9.03
C GLY A 51 34.66 -1.35 8.03
N LEU A 52 35.06 -1.39 6.75
CA LEU A 52 34.40 -0.65 5.67
C LEU A 52 33.01 -1.23 5.35
N LEU A 53 32.85 -2.56 5.37
CA LEU A 53 31.53 -3.19 5.25
C LEU A 53 30.63 -2.84 6.44
N ARG A 54 31.18 -2.76 7.66
CA ARG A 54 30.40 -2.29 8.81
C ARG A 54 29.91 -0.85 8.62
N LEU A 55 30.76 0.03 8.09
CA LEU A 55 30.37 1.40 7.73
C LEU A 55 29.29 1.40 6.63
N PHE A 56 29.39 0.52 5.64
CA PHE A 56 28.37 0.35 4.60
C PHE A 56 27.02 -0.04 5.19
N VAL A 57 26.98 -1.09 6.02
CA VAL A 57 25.75 -1.57 6.68
C VAL A 57 25.16 -0.49 7.58
N GLN A 58 26.01 0.25 8.30
CA GLN A 58 25.56 1.38 9.12
C GLN A 58 24.86 2.44 8.24
N ASN A 59 25.45 2.80 7.10
CA ASN A 59 24.82 3.73 6.17
C ASN A 59 23.51 3.18 5.60
N CYS A 60 23.44 1.89 5.28
CA CYS A 60 22.20 1.26 4.82
C CYS A 60 21.10 1.36 5.87
N ARG A 61 21.40 1.05 7.14
CA ARG A 61 20.43 1.15 8.25
C ARG A 61 19.90 2.56 8.46
N PHE A 62 20.71 3.59 8.22
CA PHE A 62 20.28 4.98 8.37
C PHE A 62 19.43 5.49 7.21
N ASN A 63 19.64 4.98 5.99
CA ASN A 63 19.05 5.57 4.78
C ASN A 63 17.99 4.69 4.13
N LEU A 64 17.93 3.39 4.45
CA LEU A 64 16.95 2.47 3.88
C LEU A 64 15.68 2.44 4.73
N HIS A 65 14.58 2.87 4.13
CA HIS A 65 13.25 2.76 4.70
C HIS A 65 12.42 1.78 3.87
N MET A 66 11.77 0.81 4.54
CA MET A 66 10.94 -0.20 3.88
C MET A 66 9.50 -0.07 4.34
N ALA A 67 8.57 -0.09 3.38
CA ALA A 67 7.12 -0.18 3.63
C ALA A 67 6.61 -1.50 3.06
N LEU A 68 6.08 -2.36 3.94
CA LEU A 68 5.60 -3.70 3.58
C LEU A 68 4.08 -3.72 3.60
N CYS A 69 3.46 -4.06 2.47
CA CYS A 69 2.01 -4.22 2.37
C CYS A 69 1.65 -5.71 2.40
N MET A 70 0.98 -6.14 3.47
CA MET A 70 0.52 -7.53 3.61
C MET A 70 -0.99 -7.56 3.89
N SER A 71 -1.70 -8.46 3.22
CA SER A 71 -3.11 -8.70 3.53
C SER A 71 -3.22 -9.58 4.78
N PRO A 72 -4.03 -9.21 5.79
CA PRO A 72 -4.27 -10.05 6.96
C PRO A 72 -5.23 -11.21 6.68
N ILE A 73 -5.76 -11.33 5.44
CA ILE A 73 -6.70 -12.35 5.04
C ILE A 73 -5.98 -13.69 4.85
N GLY A 74 -6.51 -14.74 5.49
CA GLY A 74 -5.97 -16.09 5.44
C GLY A 74 -4.79 -16.33 6.40
N ASP A 75 -4.28 -17.55 6.41
CA ASP A 75 -3.26 -17.96 7.39
C ASP A 75 -1.84 -17.56 7.02
N ALA A 76 -1.58 -17.22 5.76
CA ALA A 76 -0.24 -16.90 5.28
C ALA A 76 0.40 -15.72 6.03
N PHE A 77 -0.38 -14.69 6.36
CA PHE A 77 0.10 -13.55 7.15
C PHE A 77 0.52 -13.99 8.55
N ARG A 78 -0.34 -14.74 9.26
CA ARG A 78 -0.05 -15.25 10.60
C ARG A 78 1.17 -16.17 10.61
N THR A 79 1.29 -17.05 9.61
CA THR A 79 2.45 -17.93 9.46
C THR A 79 3.74 -17.14 9.25
N ARG A 80 3.72 -16.08 8.42
CA ARG A 80 4.89 -15.21 8.21
C ARG A 80 5.29 -14.47 9.48
N LEU A 81 4.34 -13.92 10.24
CA LEU A 81 4.66 -13.24 11.50
C LEU A 81 5.30 -14.18 12.54
N ARG A 82 4.89 -15.46 12.57
CA ARG A 82 5.50 -16.47 13.45
C ARG A 82 6.90 -16.88 12.98
N LYS A 83 7.10 -17.02 11.66
CA LYS A 83 8.41 -17.36 11.07
C LYS A 83 9.41 -16.20 11.21
N PHE A 84 8.95 -14.96 11.05
CA PHE A 84 9.79 -13.76 10.92
C PHE A 84 9.34 -12.67 11.92
N PRO A 85 9.80 -12.74 13.19
CA PRO A 85 9.37 -11.81 14.24
C PRO A 85 9.84 -10.36 14.02
N SER A 86 10.83 -10.11 13.16
CA SER A 86 11.30 -8.75 12.88
C SER A 86 10.26 -7.89 12.17
N LEU A 87 9.31 -8.51 11.46
CA LEU A 87 8.16 -7.83 10.85
C LEU A 87 7.28 -7.13 11.90
N VAL A 88 7.31 -7.57 13.15
CA VAL A 88 6.57 -6.95 14.27
C VAL A 88 7.52 -6.13 15.14
N ASN A 89 8.72 -6.63 15.41
CA ASN A 89 9.65 -6.02 16.36
C ASN A 89 10.41 -4.81 15.79
N CYS A 90 10.59 -4.76 14.47
CA CYS A 90 11.40 -3.74 13.78
C CYS A 90 10.59 -2.85 12.84
N CYS A 91 9.28 -3.06 12.74
CA CYS A 91 8.39 -2.24 11.91
C CYS A 91 7.26 -1.64 12.73
N THR A 92 6.80 -0.46 12.33
CA THR A 92 5.53 0.10 12.81
C THR A 92 4.39 -0.51 12.01
N ILE A 93 3.38 -1.04 12.71
CA ILE A 93 2.21 -1.63 12.07
C ILE A 93 1.15 -0.56 11.88
N ASP A 94 0.73 -0.37 10.62
CA ASP A 94 -0.41 0.46 10.25
C ASP A 94 -1.55 -0.41 9.70
N TRP A 95 -2.74 -0.25 10.28
CA TRP A 95 -3.90 -1.09 9.99
C TRP A 95 -4.85 -0.39 9.03
N PHE A 96 -4.96 -0.95 7.82
CA PHE A 96 -5.92 -0.48 6.82
C PHE A 96 -7.26 -1.20 7.02
N THR A 97 -8.22 -0.48 7.57
CA THR A 97 -9.59 -0.95 7.79
C THR A 97 -10.52 -0.49 6.66
N ALA A 98 -11.73 -1.03 6.63
CA ALA A 98 -12.77 -0.53 5.74
C ALA A 98 -13.02 0.95 6.02
N TRP A 99 -13.21 1.74 4.95
CA TRP A 99 -13.45 3.17 5.09
C TRP A 99 -14.75 3.41 5.87
N PRO A 100 -14.71 4.24 6.93
CA PRO A 100 -15.92 4.65 7.61
C PRO A 100 -16.77 5.54 6.70
N LYS A 101 -18.05 5.67 7.04
CA LYS A 101 -19.02 6.50 6.32
C LYS A 101 -18.51 7.91 6.02
N ASP A 102 -17.89 8.56 7.00
CA ASP A 102 -17.37 9.92 6.84
C ASP A 102 -16.26 10.00 5.79
N ALA A 103 -15.41 8.97 5.69
CA ALA A 103 -14.39 8.90 4.65
C ALA A 103 -15.01 8.67 3.26
N LEU A 104 -16.03 7.80 3.17
CA LEU A 104 -16.77 7.57 1.93
C LEU A 104 -17.45 8.85 1.43
N LEU A 105 -18.07 9.62 2.33
CA LEU A 105 -18.68 10.91 2.02
C LEU A 105 -17.65 11.95 1.60
N THR A 106 -16.51 12.04 2.31
CA THR A 106 -15.43 12.98 1.97
C THR A 106 -14.84 12.69 0.59
N VAL A 107 -14.60 11.41 0.28
CA VAL A 107 -14.07 11.00 -1.02
C VAL A 107 -15.07 11.28 -2.14
N ALA A 108 -16.36 10.95 -1.95
CA ALA A 108 -17.40 11.30 -2.92
C ALA A 108 -17.54 12.83 -3.08
N GLY A 109 -17.37 13.57 -1.99
CA GLY A 109 -17.31 15.03 -1.95
C GLY A 109 -16.28 15.60 -2.90
N SER A 110 -15.03 15.18 -2.72
CA SER A 110 -13.93 15.57 -3.61
C SER A 110 -14.15 15.10 -5.05
N PHE A 111 -14.69 13.89 -5.23
CA PHE A 111 -14.89 13.31 -6.57
C PHE A 111 -15.94 14.06 -7.42
N PHE A 112 -16.99 14.57 -6.78
CA PHE A 112 -18.10 15.27 -7.46
C PHE A 112 -17.99 16.80 -7.41
N GLN A 113 -16.92 17.35 -6.85
CA GLN A 113 -16.72 18.79 -6.70
C GLN A 113 -16.77 19.54 -8.06
N ASP A 114 -16.13 18.99 -9.08
CA ASP A 114 -16.04 19.63 -10.41
C ASP A 114 -17.28 19.40 -11.30
N ILE A 115 -18.22 18.57 -10.84
CA ILE A 115 -19.43 18.31 -11.62
C ILE A 115 -20.45 19.41 -11.36
N LYS A 116 -20.88 20.06 -12.45
CA LYS A 116 -21.95 21.06 -12.42
C LYS A 116 -23.26 20.40 -11.99
N MET A 117 -23.71 20.63 -10.77
CA MET A 117 -25.01 20.23 -10.23
C MET A 117 -25.36 21.14 -9.05
N GLU A 118 -26.62 21.18 -8.68
CA GLU A 118 -27.08 21.90 -7.49
C GLU A 118 -26.53 21.24 -6.21
N ASP A 119 -26.20 22.06 -5.21
CA ASP A 119 -25.52 21.58 -4.00
C ASP A 119 -26.34 20.53 -3.25
N GLN A 120 -27.66 20.73 -3.14
CA GLN A 120 -28.55 19.75 -2.51
C GLN A 120 -28.52 18.40 -3.25
N VAL A 121 -28.54 18.42 -4.59
CA VAL A 121 -28.44 17.22 -5.42
C VAL A 121 -27.09 16.55 -5.25
N ARG A 122 -26.00 17.33 -5.15
CA ARG A 122 -24.65 16.80 -4.92
C ARG A 122 -24.58 16.02 -3.61
N THR A 123 -25.09 16.60 -2.53
CA THR A 123 -25.13 15.93 -1.21
C THR A 123 -25.93 14.64 -1.28
N SER A 124 -27.11 14.65 -1.89
CA SER A 124 -27.92 13.43 -2.05
C SER A 124 -27.22 12.35 -2.88
N VAL A 125 -26.50 12.72 -3.94
CA VAL A 125 -25.71 11.77 -4.76
C VAL A 125 -24.55 11.17 -3.96
N GLN A 126 -23.86 11.97 -3.14
CA GLN A 126 -22.80 11.48 -2.26
C GLN A 126 -23.33 10.46 -1.25
N GLU A 127 -24.44 10.79 -0.59
CA GLU A 127 -25.11 9.90 0.37
C GLU A 127 -25.58 8.61 -0.29
N MET A 128 -26.15 8.71 -1.50
CA MET A 128 -26.58 7.55 -2.28
C MET A 128 -25.41 6.62 -2.63
N CYS A 129 -24.28 7.17 -3.11
CA CYS A 129 -23.10 6.35 -3.42
C CYS A 129 -22.55 5.66 -2.17
N CYS A 130 -22.49 6.39 -1.04
CA CYS A 130 -22.09 5.84 0.24
C CYS A 130 -23.00 4.68 0.67
N TYR A 131 -24.32 4.86 0.57
CA TYR A 131 -25.31 3.83 0.87
C TYR A 131 -25.13 2.58 -0.01
N PHE A 132 -24.81 2.74 -1.31
CA PHE A 132 -24.53 1.60 -2.18
C PHE A 132 -23.29 0.82 -1.74
N GLN A 133 -22.23 1.50 -1.31
CA GLN A 133 -21.04 0.81 -0.80
C GLN A 133 -21.33 0.03 0.48
N GLU A 134 -22.03 0.65 1.44
CA GLU A 134 -22.38 0.02 2.73
C GLU A 134 -23.31 -1.19 2.51
N SER A 135 -24.35 -1.03 1.69
CA SER A 135 -25.30 -2.11 1.39
C SER A 135 -24.65 -3.28 0.66
N VAL A 136 -23.75 -3.04 -0.29
CA VAL A 136 -23.02 -4.12 -0.98
C VAL A 136 -22.09 -4.86 -0.01
N ALA A 137 -21.51 -4.19 0.98
CA ALA A 137 -20.73 -4.85 2.03
C ALA A 137 -21.59 -5.78 2.89
N GLU A 138 -22.78 -5.33 3.32
CA GLU A 138 -23.74 -6.15 4.06
C GLU A 138 -24.22 -7.36 3.23
N LEU A 139 -24.56 -7.14 1.96
CA LEU A 139 -24.98 -8.19 1.05
C LEU A 139 -23.86 -9.21 0.80
N SER A 140 -22.61 -8.77 0.70
CA SER A 140 -21.46 -9.66 0.53
C SER A 140 -21.25 -10.56 1.76
N ASN A 141 -21.50 -10.03 2.97
CA ASN A 141 -21.47 -10.84 4.19
C ASN A 141 -22.60 -11.88 4.22
N ARG A 142 -23.81 -11.49 3.82
CA ARG A 142 -24.95 -12.43 3.70
C ARG A 142 -24.67 -13.53 2.67
N TYR A 143 -24.13 -13.16 1.51
CA TYR A 143 -23.76 -14.09 0.46
C TYR A 143 -22.73 -15.12 0.92
N PHE A 144 -21.74 -14.69 1.72
CA PHE A 144 -20.80 -15.61 2.34
C PHE A 144 -21.47 -16.56 3.34
N ASN A 145 -22.38 -16.05 4.18
CA ASN A 145 -23.07 -16.87 5.18
C ASN A 145 -23.96 -17.94 4.55
N GLU A 146 -24.63 -17.62 3.44
CA GLU A 146 -25.55 -18.51 2.76
C GLU A 146 -24.84 -19.49 1.82
N LEU A 147 -23.89 -19.03 1.00
CA LEU A 147 -23.29 -19.83 -0.07
C LEU A 147 -21.81 -20.17 0.15
N ARG A 148 -21.19 -19.68 1.24
CA ARG A 148 -19.76 -19.87 1.53
C ARG A 148 -18.83 -19.39 0.41
N ARG A 149 -19.27 -18.40 -0.37
CA ARG A 149 -18.48 -17.77 -1.43
C ARG A 149 -18.13 -16.34 -1.03
N HIS A 150 -16.86 -15.99 -1.17
CA HIS A 150 -16.39 -14.64 -0.88
C HIS A 150 -16.62 -13.70 -2.07
N ASN A 151 -17.14 -12.52 -1.76
CA ASN A 151 -17.08 -11.33 -2.61
C ASN A 151 -16.45 -10.22 -1.79
N TYR A 152 -15.34 -9.64 -2.24
CA TYR A 152 -14.61 -8.65 -1.47
C TYR A 152 -15.00 -7.24 -1.92
N VAL A 153 -15.52 -6.46 -0.97
CA VAL A 153 -15.83 -5.06 -1.17
C VAL A 153 -14.60 -4.24 -0.80
N THR A 154 -14.07 -3.48 -1.77
CA THR A 154 -12.83 -2.72 -1.61
C THR A 154 -13.05 -1.22 -1.84
N PRO A 155 -12.20 -0.34 -1.30
CA PRO A 155 -12.22 1.08 -1.63
C PRO A 155 -12.08 1.33 -3.14
N THR A 156 -11.33 0.50 -3.86
CA THR A 156 -11.21 0.60 -5.32
C THR A 156 -12.56 0.42 -6.02
N SER A 157 -13.36 -0.55 -5.60
CA SER A 157 -14.72 -0.75 -6.14
C SER A 157 -15.63 0.46 -5.88
N TYR A 158 -15.44 1.17 -4.77
CA TYR A 158 -16.15 2.43 -4.50
C TYR A 158 -15.72 3.54 -5.47
N LEU A 159 -14.42 3.69 -5.70
CA LEU A 159 -13.90 4.67 -6.67
C LEU A 159 -14.39 4.38 -8.10
N GLU A 160 -14.48 3.10 -8.47
CA GLU A 160 -15.05 2.66 -9.75
C GLU A 160 -16.54 3.00 -9.86
N LEU A 161 -17.32 2.84 -8.77
CA LEU A 161 -18.72 3.27 -8.72
C LEU A 161 -18.85 4.79 -8.99
N LEU A 162 -18.05 5.61 -8.30
CA LEU A 162 -18.06 7.06 -8.47
C LEU A 162 -17.67 7.47 -9.90
N ALA A 163 -16.63 6.84 -10.45
CA ALA A 163 -16.17 7.06 -11.82
C ALA A 163 -17.25 6.67 -12.85
N SER A 164 -17.90 5.53 -12.64
CA SER A 164 -18.98 5.04 -13.51
C SER A 164 -20.19 5.96 -13.47
N PHE A 165 -20.57 6.44 -12.28
CA PHE A 165 -21.65 7.41 -12.12
C PHE A 165 -21.37 8.70 -12.91
N ARG A 166 -20.15 9.25 -12.76
CA ARG A 166 -19.73 10.45 -13.51
C ARG A 166 -19.77 10.22 -15.02
N GLY A 167 -19.19 9.12 -15.50
CA GLY A 167 -19.19 8.80 -16.93
C GLY A 167 -20.60 8.64 -17.51
N LEU A 168 -21.48 7.94 -16.79
CA LEU A 168 -22.88 7.78 -17.22
C LEU A 168 -23.64 9.12 -17.23
N LEU A 169 -23.40 9.97 -16.24
CA LEU A 169 -24.01 11.29 -16.17
C LEU A 169 -23.63 12.16 -17.36
N ASP A 170 -22.35 12.17 -17.75
CA ASP A 170 -21.85 12.93 -18.89
C ASP A 170 -22.47 12.44 -20.20
N ILE A 171 -22.54 11.11 -20.41
CA ILE A 171 -23.21 10.50 -21.56
C ILE A 171 -24.67 10.95 -21.62
N LYS A 172 -25.42 10.82 -20.52
CA LYS A 172 -26.85 11.16 -20.48
C LYS A 172 -27.12 12.65 -20.66
N ARG A 173 -26.27 13.51 -20.12
CA ARG A 173 -26.35 14.96 -20.36
C ARG A 173 -26.11 15.29 -21.84
N GLY A 174 -25.16 14.63 -22.48
CA GLY A 174 -24.91 14.75 -23.91
C GLY A 174 -26.11 14.34 -24.76
N GLU A 175 -26.70 13.17 -24.47
CA GLU A 175 -27.91 12.68 -25.15
C GLU A 175 -29.09 13.65 -25.03
N VAL A 176 -29.35 14.16 -23.82
CA VAL A 176 -30.46 15.11 -23.57
C VAL A 176 -30.21 16.46 -24.24
N ALA A 177 -28.97 16.97 -24.21
CA ALA A 177 -28.62 18.21 -24.89
C ALA A 177 -28.78 18.09 -26.41
N ALA A 178 -28.35 16.97 -27.00
CA ALA A 178 -28.52 16.70 -28.42
C ALA A 178 -30.00 16.59 -28.80
N ALA A 179 -30.82 15.90 -27.99
CA ALA A 179 -32.26 15.78 -28.20
C ALA A 179 -32.99 17.13 -28.12
N LYS A 180 -32.55 18.03 -27.23
CA LYS A 180 -33.10 19.39 -27.10
C LYS A 180 -32.73 20.32 -28.26
N SER A 181 -31.63 20.01 -28.97
CA SER A 181 -31.18 20.78 -30.13
C SER A 181 -31.78 20.33 -31.47
N ARG A 182 -32.54 19.23 -31.46
CA ARG A 182 -33.34 18.74 -32.59
C ARG A 182 -34.76 19.26 -32.49
#